data_AF-A0AAD5FJB5-F1
#
_entry.id   AF-A0AAD5FJB5-F1
#
_cell.length_a   1.000
_cell.length_b   1.000
_cell.length_c   1.000
_cell.angle_alpha   90.00
_cell.angle_beta   90.00
_cell.angle_gamma   90.00
#
_symmetry.space_group_name_H-M   'P 1'
#
loop_
_entity.id
_entity.type
_entity.pdbx_description
1 polymer ?
#
loop_
_entity_poly.entity_id
_entity_poly.type
_entity_poly.pdbx_seq_one_letter_code
_entity_poly.pdbx_strand_id
1 'polypeptide(L)'
;MAGKGKAAARTLEDLTLDSGYGGAADSFRSSSVSLCCSDTHPSFPHGGNCWHLTESMHSRHNSLDTVNTVLAEDTEILECSGQCAKLPELEEVPWSVAEVEGALRKDDEAVRSAGVPRDIVAKLSALLSRALVRIAREAQRLSLRYAKCTKREVQSAIKVVLSWTISANCVAAALGALSLYNMSTGDRFSRGKSARCGLVFSVGKFFRWMVDSRVALRIHEHAAIYLSACMETLFREVFGRVQRSALVEKENGVPKLTVESLEQAINNDSELWGLLQPYQHLICGKNASGKNLK
;
A
#
# COMPACT_ATOMS: atom_id res chain seq x y z
N MET A 1 0.70 1.08 68.35
CA MET A 1 1.69 2.09 67.93
C MET A 1 1.50 2.38 66.45
N ALA A 2 1.22 3.64 66.12
CA ALA A 2 0.99 4.11 64.75
C ALA A 2 2.32 4.50 64.10
N GLY A 3 2.60 3.96 62.91
CA GLY A 3 3.70 4.39 62.03
C GLY A 3 3.13 4.99 60.76
N LYS A 4 3.17 6.33 60.67
CA LYS A 4 2.58 7.16 59.62
C LYS A 4 3.70 7.52 58.63
N GLY A 5 3.65 6.98 57.41
CA GLY A 5 4.59 7.29 56.32
C GLY A 5 3.91 8.10 55.22
N LYS A 6 4.32 9.37 55.06
CA LYS A 6 3.78 10.38 54.15
C LYS A 6 3.91 10.00 52.67
N ALA A 7 2.86 10.27 51.90
CA ALA A 7 2.90 10.38 50.45
C ALA A 7 3.60 11.69 50.03
N ALA A 8 4.64 11.60 49.21
CA ALA A 8 5.27 12.76 48.58
C ALA A 8 4.65 12.98 47.20
N ALA A 9 3.89 14.08 47.08
CA ALA A 9 3.45 14.61 45.79
C ALA A 9 4.68 15.05 44.99
N ARG A 10 4.79 14.60 43.74
CA ARG A 10 5.85 15.03 42.81
C ARG A 10 5.31 16.18 41.96
N THR A 11 5.85 17.37 42.20
CA THR A 11 5.62 18.58 41.38
C THR A 11 6.53 18.58 40.14
N LEU A 12 6.02 19.15 39.05
CA LEU A 12 6.52 19.11 37.66
C LEU A 12 7.72 20.05 37.39
N GLU A 13 8.26 20.72 38.41
CA GLU A 13 9.02 21.96 38.17
C GLU A 13 10.53 21.85 38.44
N ASP A 14 11.09 20.66 38.68
CA ASP A 14 12.49 20.54 39.11
C ASP A 14 13.29 19.43 38.41
N LEU A 15 13.21 19.40 37.07
CA LEU A 15 14.21 18.73 36.23
C LEU A 15 14.77 19.73 35.23
N THR A 16 15.56 20.64 35.77
CA THR A 16 16.36 21.60 35.02
C THR A 16 17.71 20.99 34.61
N LEU A 17 18.32 21.65 33.61
CA LEU A 17 19.77 21.83 33.35
C LEU A 17 20.38 21.14 32.12
N ASP A 18 20.32 21.91 31.03
CA ASP A 18 21.44 22.48 30.28
C ASP A 18 22.63 21.59 29.84
N SER A 19 22.90 21.62 28.54
CA SER A 19 24.26 21.86 28.03
C SER A 19 24.15 22.45 26.63
N GLY A 20 24.33 23.76 26.55
CA GLY A 20 24.50 24.48 25.30
C GLY A 20 25.69 23.99 24.46
N TYR A 21 25.50 23.99 23.15
CA TYR A 21 26.59 24.10 22.19
C TYR A 21 26.11 24.99 21.03
N GLY A 22 26.81 26.11 20.82
CA GLY A 22 26.61 27.03 19.71
C GLY A 22 26.77 26.30 18.36
N GLY A 23 26.18 26.75 17.26
CA GLY A 23 26.28 28.08 16.70
C GLY A 23 26.74 27.92 15.24
N ALA A 24 26.43 28.93 14.43
CA ALA A 24 26.75 29.11 13.01
C ALA A 24 25.77 28.49 11.99
N ALA A 25 25.14 29.42 11.29
CA ALA A 25 24.31 29.27 10.12
C ALA A 25 25.16 29.14 8.83
N ASP A 26 24.43 28.84 7.76
CA ASP A 26 24.66 29.22 6.36
C ASP A 26 25.57 28.39 5.44
N SER A 27 24.89 27.90 4.39
CA SER A 27 25.22 28.08 2.96
C SER A 27 25.97 26.99 2.19
N PHE A 28 25.22 26.48 1.19
CA PHE A 28 25.55 25.89 -0.10
C PHE A 28 27.00 25.46 -0.41
N ARG A 29 27.15 24.16 -0.69
CA ARG A 29 28.02 23.67 -1.76
C ARG A 29 27.52 22.33 -2.31
N SER A 30 26.95 22.38 -3.50
CA SER A 30 26.76 21.21 -4.36
C SER A 30 28.14 20.65 -4.76
N SER A 31 28.31 19.34 -4.72
CA SER A 31 29.30 18.64 -5.54
C SER A 31 28.86 17.20 -5.77
N SER A 32 28.58 16.93 -7.04
CA SER A 32 28.35 15.64 -7.66
C SER A 32 29.62 14.78 -7.63
N VAL A 33 29.51 13.56 -7.12
CA VAL A 33 30.50 12.50 -7.32
C VAL A 33 29.96 11.52 -8.35
N SER A 34 30.44 11.64 -9.59
CA SER A 34 30.27 10.66 -10.65
C SER A 34 31.32 9.56 -10.50
N LEU A 35 30.89 8.30 -10.43
CA LEU A 35 31.76 7.14 -10.56
C LEU A 35 31.52 6.51 -11.94
N CYS A 36 32.44 6.77 -12.87
CA CYS A 36 32.57 6.02 -14.12
C CYS A 36 33.84 5.18 -14.03
N CYS A 37 33.71 3.85 -14.09
CA CYS A 37 34.75 2.92 -14.51
C CYS A 37 34.05 1.84 -15.32
N SER A 38 34.35 1.80 -16.63
CA SER A 38 33.81 0.83 -17.56
C SER A 38 34.59 -0.50 -17.52
N ASP A 39 33.88 -1.53 -17.98
CA ASP A 39 34.15 -2.96 -18.02
C ASP A 39 35.54 -3.45 -18.48
N THR A 40 35.89 -4.64 -17.97
CA THR A 40 36.58 -5.68 -18.76
C THR A 40 35.72 -6.96 -18.78
N HIS A 41 35.62 -7.56 -19.96
CA HIS A 41 34.73 -8.63 -20.45
C HIS A 41 34.98 -10.05 -19.86
N PRO A 42 34.14 -11.07 -20.17
CA PRO A 42 33.51 -11.95 -19.17
C PRO A 42 34.02 -13.40 -19.10
N SER A 43 33.51 -14.14 -18.12
CA SER A 43 33.39 -15.61 -18.19
C SER A 43 32.12 -16.08 -17.44
N PHE A 44 31.16 -16.62 -18.19
CA PHE A 44 29.99 -17.40 -17.71
C PHE A 44 30.44 -18.83 -17.36
N PRO A 45 29.81 -19.55 -16.39
CA PRO A 45 28.46 -20.12 -16.59
C PRO A 45 27.51 -20.22 -15.37
N HIS A 46 26.20 -20.24 -15.71
CA HIS A 46 25.07 -20.92 -15.04
C HIS A 46 24.28 -20.24 -13.89
N GLY A 47 23.02 -19.90 -14.22
CA GLY A 47 21.87 -20.09 -13.33
C GLY A 47 21.53 -18.96 -12.37
N GLY A 48 20.88 -17.90 -12.86
CA GLY A 48 20.20 -16.93 -11.97
C GLY A 48 19.67 -15.72 -12.73
N ASN A 49 18.36 -15.48 -12.65
CA ASN A 49 17.72 -14.27 -13.18
C ASN A 49 18.23 -13.05 -12.40
N CYS A 50 19.29 -12.43 -12.90
CA CYS A 50 19.85 -11.19 -12.40
C CYS A 50 19.32 -10.04 -13.26
N TRP A 51 18.49 -9.17 -12.67
CA TRP A 51 17.96 -8.00 -13.37
C TRP A 51 19.07 -6.95 -13.51
N HIS A 52 19.70 -6.88 -14.68
CA HIS A 52 20.62 -5.80 -15.06
C HIS A 52 19.84 -4.61 -15.61
N LEU A 53 20.09 -3.44 -15.05
CA LEU A 53 19.55 -2.16 -15.50
C LEU A 53 20.66 -1.45 -16.29
N THR A 54 20.66 -1.64 -17.60
CA THR A 54 21.49 -0.89 -18.55
C THR A 54 20.62 -0.46 -19.71
N GLU A 55 20.08 0.75 -19.64
CA GLU A 55 19.48 1.39 -20.82
C GLU A 55 20.53 2.31 -21.44
N SER A 56 20.92 1.92 -22.65
CA SER A 56 21.90 2.57 -23.51
C SER A 56 21.39 3.93 -23.97
N MET A 57 22.10 5.01 -23.61
CA MET A 57 21.87 6.37 -24.14
C MET A 57 22.66 6.56 -25.44
N HIS A 58 22.11 6.11 -26.57
CA HIS A 58 22.52 6.56 -27.91
C HIS A 58 21.35 6.45 -28.89
N SER A 59 20.78 7.58 -29.31
CA SER A 59 20.66 7.82 -30.76
C SER A 59 20.30 9.28 -31.03
N ARG A 60 21.07 9.84 -31.95
CA ARG A 60 20.95 11.17 -32.54
C ARG A 60 19.73 11.25 -33.45
N HIS A 61 19.30 12.50 -33.66
CA HIS A 61 18.59 13.04 -34.83
C HIS A 61 18.34 12.07 -35.99
N ASN A 62 17.07 11.99 -36.42
CA ASN A 62 16.73 11.95 -37.84
C ASN A 62 15.33 12.54 -38.03
N SER A 63 15.29 13.72 -38.65
CA SER A 63 14.12 14.26 -39.34
C SER A 63 13.72 13.31 -40.47
N LEU A 64 12.44 13.00 -40.60
CA LEU A 64 11.86 12.62 -41.88
C LEU A 64 10.41 13.09 -41.93
N ASP A 65 10.26 14.19 -42.64
CA ASP A 65 9.04 14.65 -43.29
C ASP A 65 8.48 13.50 -44.14
N THR A 66 7.27 13.04 -43.81
CA THR A 66 6.52 12.13 -44.69
C THR A 66 5.05 12.52 -44.67
N VAL A 67 4.67 13.24 -45.72
CA VAL A 67 3.30 13.44 -46.16
C VAL A 67 2.73 12.06 -46.52
N ASN A 68 1.66 11.64 -45.85
CA ASN A 68 0.90 10.47 -46.29
C ASN A 68 -0.53 10.91 -46.65
N THR A 69 -0.77 10.99 -47.96
CA THR A 69 -2.07 11.26 -48.57
C THR A 69 -2.63 9.95 -49.09
N VAL A 70 -3.47 9.23 -48.33
CA VAL A 70 -4.47 8.31 -48.89
C VAL A 70 -5.69 8.28 -47.95
N LEU A 71 -6.85 8.33 -48.58
CA LEU A 71 -8.19 8.41 -48.01
C LEU A 71 -8.74 7.06 -47.57
N ALA A 72 -9.72 7.18 -46.67
CA ALA A 72 -10.91 6.34 -46.48
C ALA A 72 -10.74 4.97 -45.81
N GLU A 73 -11.42 4.90 -44.65
CA GLU A 73 -12.15 3.75 -44.13
C GLU A 73 -11.32 2.50 -43.77
N ASP A 74 -10.84 2.50 -42.52
CA ASP A 74 -11.06 1.36 -41.64
C ASP A 74 -11.05 1.85 -40.19
N THR A 75 -12.19 1.68 -39.52
CA THR A 75 -12.39 2.07 -38.10
C THR A 75 -11.92 0.95 -37.18
N GLU A 76 -10.83 0.27 -37.53
CA GLU A 76 -10.25 -0.81 -36.74
C GLU A 76 -8.76 -0.81 -37.04
N ILE A 77 -7.96 -0.14 -36.21
CA ILE A 77 -6.54 -0.38 -35.87
C ILE A 77 -6.11 0.85 -35.05
N LEU A 78 -6.61 0.93 -33.82
CA LEU A 78 -5.81 1.41 -32.69
C LEU A 78 -5.57 0.20 -31.78
N GLU A 79 -5.13 -0.91 -32.38
CA GLU A 79 -4.36 -1.89 -31.62
C GLU A 79 -3.05 -1.22 -31.27
N CYS A 80 -3.03 -0.52 -30.13
CA CYS A 80 -1.80 -0.14 -29.46
C CYS A 80 -0.97 -1.41 -29.26
N SER A 81 0.01 -1.61 -30.15
CA SER A 81 1.09 -2.57 -30.09
C SER A 81 1.97 -2.29 -28.85
N GLY A 82 1.46 -2.64 -27.68
CA GLY A 82 2.16 -2.49 -26.42
C GLY A 82 1.53 -3.41 -25.39
N GLN A 83 2.01 -4.64 -25.30
CA GLN A 83 1.67 -5.56 -24.23
C GLN A 83 1.97 -4.87 -22.89
N CYS A 84 0.96 -4.26 -22.28
CA CYS A 84 1.15 -3.54 -21.03
C CYS A 84 1.60 -4.54 -19.95
N ALA A 85 2.75 -4.28 -19.33
CA ALA A 85 3.27 -5.15 -18.27
C ALA A 85 2.22 -5.34 -17.18
N LYS A 86 1.85 -6.60 -16.92
CA LYS A 86 0.91 -6.97 -15.86
C LYS A 86 1.64 -7.09 -14.53
N LEU A 87 0.95 -6.79 -13.44
CA LEU A 87 1.40 -7.09 -12.09
C LEU A 87 1.54 -8.61 -11.93
N PRO A 88 2.52 -9.06 -11.13
CA PRO A 88 2.63 -10.46 -10.78
C PRO A 88 1.39 -10.86 -10.00
N GLU A 89 0.84 -12.02 -10.34
CA GLU A 89 -0.20 -12.64 -9.54
C GLU A 89 0.42 -13.16 -8.25
N LEU A 90 -0.26 -12.93 -7.13
CA LEU A 90 0.25 -13.31 -5.83
C LEU A 90 -0.20 -14.73 -5.51
N GLU A 91 0.75 -15.66 -5.39
CA GLU A 91 0.48 -17.08 -5.10
C GLU A 91 -0.15 -17.27 -3.70
N GLU A 92 0.34 -16.52 -2.71
CA GLU A 92 -0.20 -16.55 -1.35
C GLU A 92 -0.46 -15.13 -0.82
N VAL A 93 -1.70 -14.87 -0.38
CA VAL A 93 -2.10 -13.64 0.31
C VAL A 93 -2.00 -13.80 1.84
N PRO A 94 -1.65 -12.74 2.59
CA PRO A 94 -1.51 -12.82 4.05
C PRO A 94 -2.84 -12.79 4.84
N TRP A 95 -3.96 -13.17 4.21
CA TRP A 95 -5.29 -13.21 4.83
C TRP A 95 -6.09 -14.42 4.37
N SER A 96 -6.99 -14.89 5.22
CA SER A 96 -8.02 -15.88 4.89
C SER A 96 -9.34 -15.22 4.50
N VAL A 97 -10.20 -15.96 3.81
CA VAL A 97 -11.58 -15.53 3.48
C VAL A 97 -12.35 -15.11 4.74
N ALA A 98 -12.21 -15.86 5.84
CA ALA A 98 -12.85 -15.56 7.12
C ALA A 98 -12.33 -14.26 7.77
N GLU A 99 -11.03 -13.98 7.63
CA GLU A 99 -10.46 -12.70 8.10
C GLU A 99 -11.01 -11.53 7.28
N VAL A 100 -11.14 -11.67 5.95
CA VAL A 100 -11.72 -10.63 5.09
C VAL A 100 -13.19 -10.38 5.48
N GLU A 101 -13.99 -11.44 5.58
CA GLU A 101 -15.38 -11.33 6.04
C GLU A 101 -15.50 -10.66 7.41
N GLY A 102 -14.63 -11.02 8.36
CA GLY A 102 -14.58 -10.42 9.69
C GLY A 102 -14.22 -8.94 9.66
N ALA A 103 -13.27 -8.54 8.80
CA ALA A 103 -12.88 -7.14 8.62
C ALA A 103 -14.01 -6.29 8.05
N LEU A 104 -14.76 -6.81 7.06
CA LEU A 104 -15.88 -6.09 6.45
C LEU A 104 -17.05 -5.85 7.41
N ARG A 105 -17.21 -6.73 8.42
CA ARG A 105 -18.26 -6.64 9.45
C ARG A 105 -17.94 -5.73 10.63
N LYS A 106 -16.69 -5.29 10.78
CA LYS A 106 -16.18 -4.72 12.04
C LYS A 106 -16.94 -3.46 12.51
N ASP A 107 -17.34 -2.60 11.59
CA ASP A 107 -17.90 -1.27 11.91
C ASP A 107 -19.34 -1.06 11.43
N ASP A 108 -19.94 -2.03 10.74
CA ASP A 108 -21.29 -1.91 10.18
C ASP A 108 -22.22 -3.00 10.74
N GLU A 109 -23.16 -2.58 11.59
CA GLU A 109 -24.19 -3.44 12.19
C GLU A 109 -25.11 -4.09 11.16
N ALA A 110 -25.44 -3.40 10.06
CA ALA A 110 -26.31 -3.93 9.02
C ALA A 110 -25.59 -5.04 8.23
N VAL A 111 -24.29 -4.90 8.02
CA VAL A 111 -23.46 -5.94 7.38
C VAL A 111 -23.26 -7.13 8.31
N ARG A 112 -23.19 -6.90 9.62
CA ARG A 112 -23.09 -7.97 10.61
C ARG A 112 -24.28 -8.91 10.61
N SER A 113 -25.48 -8.40 10.37
CA SER A 113 -26.71 -9.19 10.37
C SER A 113 -26.99 -9.90 9.04
N ALA A 114 -26.70 -9.25 7.90
CA ALA A 114 -26.98 -9.80 6.57
C ALA A 114 -25.85 -10.72 6.03
N GLY A 115 -24.61 -10.53 6.50
CA GLY A 115 -23.44 -11.21 5.95
C GLY A 115 -23.02 -10.66 4.58
N VAL A 116 -21.81 -11.02 4.13
CA VAL A 116 -21.28 -10.65 2.80
C VAL A 116 -21.20 -11.91 1.95
N PRO A 117 -21.74 -11.93 0.71
CA PRO A 117 -21.64 -13.10 -0.15
C PRO A 117 -20.19 -13.50 -0.43
N ARG A 118 -19.89 -14.80 -0.45
CA ARG A 118 -18.52 -15.32 -0.61
C ARG A 118 -17.87 -14.91 -1.92
N ASP A 119 -18.63 -14.80 -3.00
CA ASP A 119 -18.10 -14.42 -4.32
C ASP A 119 -17.58 -12.97 -4.31
N ILE A 120 -18.26 -12.08 -3.58
CA ILE A 120 -17.83 -10.69 -3.36
C ILE A 120 -16.53 -10.67 -2.57
N VAL A 121 -16.45 -11.47 -1.50
CA VAL A 121 -15.25 -11.57 -0.66
C VAL A 121 -14.06 -12.09 -1.48
N ALA A 122 -14.26 -13.13 -2.29
CA ALA A 122 -13.24 -13.68 -3.16
C ALA A 122 -12.77 -12.65 -4.21
N LYS A 123 -13.71 -11.93 -4.85
CA LYS A 123 -13.40 -10.88 -5.83
C LYS A 123 -12.63 -9.72 -5.19
N LEU A 124 -13.07 -9.23 -4.01
CA LEU A 124 -12.37 -8.20 -3.26
C LEU A 124 -10.95 -8.63 -2.89
N SER A 125 -10.79 -9.87 -2.42
CA SER A 125 -9.48 -10.45 -2.10
C SER A 125 -8.55 -10.43 -3.31
N ALA A 126 -9.03 -10.89 -4.47
CA ALA A 126 -8.26 -10.89 -5.72
C ALA A 126 -7.87 -9.48 -6.16
N LEU A 127 -8.79 -8.51 -6.08
CA LEU A 127 -8.51 -7.11 -6.46
C LEU A 127 -7.52 -6.44 -5.52
N LEU A 128 -7.69 -6.62 -4.21
CA LEU A 128 -6.85 -5.98 -3.19
C LEU A 128 -5.49 -6.66 -3.00
N SER A 129 -5.30 -7.88 -3.50
CA SER A 129 -3.97 -8.45 -3.69
C SER A 129 -3.09 -7.57 -4.59
N ARG A 130 -3.67 -6.90 -5.59
CA ARG A 130 -2.95 -6.01 -6.51
C ARG A 130 -2.51 -4.73 -5.80
N ALA A 131 -3.36 -4.18 -4.94
CA ALA A 131 -3.01 -3.06 -4.08
C ALA A 131 -1.88 -3.43 -3.11
N LEU A 132 -1.94 -4.63 -2.50
CA LEU A 132 -0.86 -5.14 -1.64
C LEU A 132 0.47 -5.21 -2.41
N VAL A 133 0.49 -5.77 -3.63
CA VAL A 133 1.70 -5.84 -4.46
C VAL A 133 2.27 -4.46 -4.75
N ARG A 134 1.42 -3.48 -5.11
CA ARG A 134 1.84 -2.10 -5.36
C ARG A 134 2.47 -1.46 -4.11
N ILE A 135 1.81 -1.57 -2.95
CA ILE A 135 2.33 -1.04 -1.68
C ILE A 135 3.65 -1.73 -1.30
N ALA A 136 3.74 -3.06 -1.45
CA ALA A 136 4.92 -3.83 -1.10
C ALA A 136 6.12 -3.50 -1.99
N ARG A 137 5.93 -3.36 -3.31
CA ARG A 137 6.99 -2.93 -4.25
C ARG A 137 7.51 -1.55 -3.93
N GLU A 138 6.61 -0.63 -3.58
CA GLU A 138 7.01 0.73 -3.21
C GLU A 138 7.73 0.75 -1.85
N ALA A 139 7.25 -0.02 -0.87
CA ALA A 139 7.95 -0.20 0.41
C ALA A 139 9.33 -0.84 0.22
N GLN A 140 9.47 -1.79 -0.71
CA GLN A 140 10.74 -2.41 -1.08
C GLN A 140 11.70 -1.38 -1.69
N ARG A 141 11.24 -0.58 -2.67
CA ARG A 141 12.01 0.51 -3.27
C ARG A 141 12.53 1.49 -2.22
N LEU A 142 11.67 1.89 -1.28
CA LEU A 142 12.01 2.81 -0.19
C LEU A 142 12.98 2.19 0.83
N SER A 143 12.95 0.86 0.99
CA SER A 143 13.81 0.12 1.92
C SER A 143 15.22 -0.12 1.39
N LEU A 144 15.49 0.08 0.09
CA LEU A 144 16.79 -0.22 -0.54
C LEU A 144 17.96 0.52 0.14
N ARG A 145 17.75 1.75 0.58
CA ARG A 145 18.80 2.59 1.17
C ARG A 145 19.38 2.02 2.46
N TYR A 146 18.54 1.42 3.30
CA TYR A 146 18.92 0.95 4.64
C TYR A 146 18.75 -0.56 4.82
N ALA A 147 18.36 -1.27 3.77
CA ALA A 147 18.04 -2.70 3.77
C ALA A 147 17.05 -3.11 4.88
N LYS A 148 16.22 -2.17 5.35
CA LYS A 148 15.27 -2.35 6.45
C LYS A 148 13.95 -1.70 6.09
N CYS A 149 12.87 -2.45 6.27
CA CYS A 149 11.51 -1.95 6.16
C CYS A 149 10.94 -1.70 7.56
N THR A 150 10.62 -0.44 7.86
CA THR A 150 9.98 0.00 9.11
C THR A 150 8.61 0.58 8.82
N LYS A 151 7.92 1.05 9.89
CA LYS A 151 6.66 1.79 9.72
C LYS A 151 6.79 3.00 8.80
N ARG A 152 7.98 3.61 8.69
CA ARG A 152 8.22 4.80 7.86
C ARG A 152 8.15 4.46 6.37
N GLU A 153 8.82 3.40 5.94
CA GLU A 153 8.81 2.95 4.55
C GLU A 153 7.41 2.52 4.13
N VAL A 154 6.69 1.77 4.98
CA VAL A 154 5.30 1.37 4.72
C VAL A 154 4.36 2.58 4.68
N GLN A 155 4.47 3.51 5.63
CA GLN A 155 3.64 4.71 5.63
C GLN A 155 3.84 5.57 4.37
N SER A 156 5.08 5.74 3.95
CA SER A 156 5.41 6.46 2.70
C SER A 156 4.87 5.72 1.47
N ALA A 157 5.03 4.39 1.42
CA ALA A 157 4.48 3.58 0.33
C ALA A 157 2.95 3.71 0.23
N ILE A 158 2.23 3.67 1.35
CA ILE A 158 0.78 3.89 1.40
C ILE A 158 0.40 5.24 0.79
N LYS A 159 1.13 6.31 1.14
CA LYS A 159 0.87 7.68 0.63
C LYS A 159 1.21 7.85 -0.86
N VAL A 160 2.18 7.09 -1.38
CA VAL A 160 2.56 7.13 -2.79
C VAL A 160 1.59 6.31 -3.66
N VAL A 161 1.11 5.18 -3.14
CA VAL A 161 0.34 4.20 -3.91
C VAL A 161 -1.17 4.40 -3.84
N LEU A 162 -1.69 4.93 -2.73
CA LEU A 162 -3.13 5.16 -2.55
C LEU A 162 -3.47 6.63 -2.79
N SER A 163 -4.73 6.91 -3.15
CA SER A 163 -5.22 8.28 -3.24
C SER A 163 -5.13 9.01 -1.90
N TRP A 164 -5.19 10.34 -1.92
CA TRP A 164 -5.10 11.16 -0.71
C TRP A 164 -6.08 10.72 0.38
N THR A 165 -7.37 10.57 0.05
CA THR A 165 -8.41 10.25 1.05
C THR A 165 -8.19 8.86 1.65
N ILE A 166 -7.96 7.86 0.80
CA ILE A 166 -7.75 6.47 1.21
C ILE A 166 -6.45 6.34 2.01
N SER A 167 -5.38 6.98 1.58
CA SER A 167 -4.08 6.96 2.27
C SER A 167 -4.19 7.59 3.67
N ALA A 168 -4.89 8.71 3.81
CA ALA A 168 -5.12 9.36 5.09
C ALA A 168 -5.84 8.43 6.07
N ASN A 169 -6.91 7.77 5.63
CA ASN A 169 -7.67 6.82 6.45
C ASN A 169 -6.84 5.60 6.83
N CYS A 170 -6.09 5.03 5.87
CA CYS A 170 -5.21 3.88 6.12
C CYS A 170 -4.09 4.21 7.11
N VAL A 171 -3.47 5.39 6.99
CA VAL A 171 -2.41 5.84 7.91
C VAL A 171 -2.97 6.12 9.30
N ALA A 172 -4.16 6.73 9.41
CA ALA A 172 -4.83 6.96 10.70
C ALA A 172 -5.14 5.63 11.40
N ALA A 173 -5.68 4.65 10.69
CA ALA A 173 -5.96 3.32 11.23
C ALA A 173 -4.67 2.59 11.67
N ALA A 174 -3.60 2.67 10.87
CA ALA A 174 -2.29 2.09 11.21
C ALA A 174 -1.68 2.73 12.47
N LEU A 175 -1.80 4.05 12.62
CA LEU A 175 -1.36 4.78 13.82
C LEU A 175 -2.17 4.34 15.05
N GLY A 176 -3.49 4.22 14.92
CA GLY A 176 -4.36 3.71 15.99
C GLY A 176 -3.99 2.29 16.42
N ALA A 177 -3.81 1.38 15.46
CA ALA A 177 -3.38 0.01 15.71
C ALA A 177 -2.03 -0.06 16.42
N LEU A 178 -1.05 0.75 15.99
CA LEU A 178 0.26 0.82 16.65
C LEU A 178 0.16 1.40 18.07
N SER A 179 -0.72 2.38 18.29
CA SER A 179 -0.97 2.94 19.62
C SER A 179 -1.48 1.87 20.59
N LEU A 180 -2.51 1.12 20.20
CA LEU A 180 -3.04 -0.01 20.98
C LEU A 180 -1.97 -1.07 21.27
N TYR A 181 -1.14 -1.37 20.27
CA TYR A 181 -0.02 -2.29 20.43
C TYR A 181 0.98 -1.82 21.49
N ASN A 182 1.32 -0.52 21.49
CA ASN A 182 2.28 0.04 22.44
C ASN A 182 1.71 0.17 23.86
N MET A 183 0.40 0.35 24.00
CA MET A 183 -0.26 0.45 25.32
C MET A 183 -0.52 -0.91 25.99
N SER A 184 -0.42 -2.01 25.25
CA SER A 184 -0.70 -3.38 25.73
C SER A 184 0.53 -4.10 26.29
N THR A 185 1.42 -3.39 26.99
CA THR A 185 2.70 -3.91 27.53
C THR A 185 2.55 -4.96 28.63
N GLY A 186 1.43 -4.98 29.37
CA GLY A 186 1.12 -6.03 30.34
C GLY A 186 0.61 -7.34 29.70
N ASP A 187 0.08 -7.27 28.48
CA ASP A 187 -0.60 -8.36 27.79
C ASP A 187 0.27 -9.06 26.72
N ARG A 188 1.59 -8.79 26.70
CA ARG A 188 2.49 -9.24 25.61
C ARG A 188 2.53 -10.76 25.44
N PHE A 189 2.27 -11.50 26.52
CA PHE A 189 2.28 -12.96 26.55
C PHE A 189 0.88 -13.57 26.66
N SER A 190 -0.14 -12.80 27.07
CA SER A 190 -1.52 -13.27 27.21
C SER A 190 -2.32 -13.17 25.90
N ARG A 191 -1.95 -12.24 24.99
CA ARG A 191 -2.70 -11.95 23.78
C ARG A 191 -1.82 -11.89 22.53
N GLY A 192 -2.33 -12.40 21.42
CA GLY A 192 -1.66 -12.35 20.13
C GLY A 192 -1.46 -10.92 19.60
N LYS A 193 -0.48 -10.74 18.70
CA LYS A 193 -0.11 -9.41 18.15
C LYS A 193 -1.31 -8.68 17.52
N SER A 194 -2.15 -9.35 16.73
CA SER A 194 -3.35 -8.72 16.13
C SER A 194 -4.36 -8.28 17.17
N ALA A 195 -4.63 -9.10 18.17
CA ALA A 195 -5.56 -8.77 19.25
C ALA A 195 -5.09 -7.53 20.03
N ARG A 196 -3.78 -7.40 20.25
CA ARG A 196 -3.16 -6.21 20.86
C ARG A 196 -3.21 -4.96 19.98
N CYS A 197 -3.31 -5.12 18.66
CA CYS A 197 -3.51 -4.03 17.71
C CYS A 197 -5.00 -3.72 17.46
N GLY A 198 -5.92 -4.51 18.01
CA GLY A 198 -7.34 -4.43 17.69
C GLY A 198 -7.66 -4.77 16.22
N LEU A 199 -6.85 -5.60 15.56
CA LEU A 199 -7.00 -5.98 14.16
C LEU A 199 -7.63 -7.38 14.03
N VAL A 200 -8.46 -7.56 13.00
CA VAL A 200 -8.94 -8.87 12.56
C VAL A 200 -7.84 -9.60 11.79
N PHE A 201 -7.12 -8.88 10.93
CA PHE A 201 -6.04 -9.46 10.12
C PHE A 201 -4.84 -9.89 10.99
N SER A 202 -4.25 -11.03 10.65
CA SER A 202 -3.07 -11.55 11.34
C SER A 202 -1.79 -10.74 11.04
N VAL A 203 -1.33 -9.93 12.00
CA VAL A 203 -0.05 -9.22 11.95
C VAL A 203 1.11 -10.19 11.74
N GLY A 204 1.01 -11.40 12.29
CA GLY A 204 2.00 -12.47 12.10
C GLY A 204 2.08 -12.97 10.66
N LYS A 205 0.93 -13.18 10.00
CA LYS A 205 0.88 -13.59 8.58
C LYS A 205 1.44 -12.51 7.68
N PHE A 206 1.07 -11.25 7.90
CA PHE A 206 1.65 -10.13 7.15
C PHE A 206 3.16 -10.00 7.36
N PHE A 207 3.65 -10.16 8.59
CA PHE A 207 5.10 -10.16 8.85
C PHE A 207 5.80 -11.28 8.08
N ARG A 208 5.28 -12.52 8.17
CA ARG A 208 5.80 -13.68 7.45
C ARG A 208 5.80 -13.45 5.94
N TRP A 209 4.68 -13.01 5.40
CA TRP A 209 4.51 -12.72 3.98
C TRP A 209 5.49 -11.64 3.48
N MET A 210 5.73 -10.58 4.27
CA MET A 210 6.71 -9.56 3.91
C MET A 210 8.13 -10.13 3.82
N VAL A 211 8.48 -11.09 4.69
CA VAL A 211 9.77 -11.79 4.68
C VAL A 211 9.88 -12.66 3.43
N ASP A 212 8.88 -13.49 3.20
CA ASP A 212 8.88 -14.47 2.10
C ASP A 212 8.84 -13.75 0.73
N SER A 213 8.13 -12.62 0.64
CA SER A 213 8.08 -11.75 -0.54
C SER A 213 9.30 -10.83 -0.69
N ARG A 214 10.29 -10.92 0.21
CA ARG A 214 11.54 -10.15 0.20
C ARG A 214 11.34 -8.63 0.11
N VAL A 215 10.37 -8.09 0.87
CA VAL A 215 10.12 -6.65 0.92
C VAL A 215 11.36 -5.89 1.40
N ALA A 216 12.13 -6.44 2.34
CA ALA A 216 13.45 -5.95 2.71
C ALA A 216 14.26 -7.07 3.41
N LEU A 217 15.58 -6.90 3.53
CA LEU A 217 16.44 -7.85 4.28
C LEU A 217 16.05 -7.93 5.76
N ARG A 218 15.61 -6.80 6.35
CA ARG A 218 15.14 -6.73 7.73
C ARG A 218 13.76 -6.10 7.78
N ILE A 219 12.78 -6.79 8.36
CA ILE A 219 11.43 -6.27 8.53
C ILE A 219 11.19 -6.00 10.01
N HIS A 220 10.79 -4.76 10.32
CA HIS A 220 10.41 -4.37 11.66
C HIS A 220 8.97 -4.78 11.95
N GLU A 221 8.65 -5.18 13.19
CA GLU A 221 7.28 -5.58 13.56
C GLU A 221 6.24 -4.46 13.31
N HIS A 222 6.60 -3.20 13.59
CA HIS A 222 5.74 -2.04 13.29
C HIS A 222 5.44 -1.88 11.80
N ALA A 223 6.30 -2.37 10.89
CA ALA A 223 6.02 -2.36 9.46
C ALA A 223 4.86 -3.31 9.13
N ALA A 224 4.88 -4.52 9.71
CA ALA A 224 3.81 -5.49 9.57
C ALA A 224 2.49 -5.01 10.20
N ILE A 225 2.53 -4.33 11.35
CA ILE A 225 1.34 -3.70 11.96
C ILE A 225 0.74 -2.67 10.99
N TYR A 226 1.57 -1.80 10.42
CA TYR A 226 1.11 -0.77 9.47
C TYR A 226 0.49 -1.38 8.22
N LEU A 227 1.15 -2.38 7.62
CA LEU A 227 0.64 -3.02 6.41
C LEU A 227 -0.67 -3.78 6.68
N SER A 228 -0.76 -4.50 7.81
CA SER A 228 -1.97 -5.22 8.20
C SER A 228 -3.15 -4.28 8.41
N ALA A 229 -2.96 -3.20 9.18
CA ALA A 229 -3.99 -2.20 9.45
C ALA A 229 -4.41 -1.44 8.19
N CYS A 230 -3.45 -1.13 7.32
CA CYS A 230 -3.72 -0.51 6.02
C CYS A 230 -4.60 -1.42 5.17
N MET A 231 -4.25 -2.70 5.02
CA MET A 231 -5.04 -3.61 4.20
C MET A 231 -6.44 -3.83 4.79
N GLU A 232 -6.56 -4.06 6.10
CA GLU A 232 -7.88 -4.18 6.78
C GLU A 232 -8.77 -2.94 6.55
N THR A 233 -8.17 -1.75 6.57
CA THR A 233 -8.87 -0.49 6.29
C THR A 233 -9.21 -0.33 4.82
N LEU A 234 -8.32 -0.71 3.91
CA LEU A 234 -8.55 -0.65 2.48
C LEU A 234 -9.70 -1.57 2.03
N PHE A 235 -9.81 -2.77 2.61
CA PHE A 235 -10.96 -3.65 2.41
C PHE A 235 -12.27 -2.95 2.80
N ARG A 236 -12.32 -2.31 3.98
CA ARG A 236 -13.50 -1.56 4.45
C ARG A 236 -13.83 -0.35 3.56
N GLU A 237 -12.82 0.40 3.14
CA GLU A 237 -12.99 1.58 2.26
C GLU A 237 -13.60 1.19 0.91
N VAL A 238 -13.03 0.18 0.24
CA VAL A 238 -13.53 -0.30 -1.06
C VAL A 238 -14.94 -0.86 -0.90
N PHE A 239 -15.17 -1.70 0.11
CA PHE A 239 -16.49 -2.28 0.34
C PHE A 239 -17.56 -1.23 0.66
N GLY A 240 -17.26 -0.27 1.53
CA GLY A 240 -18.18 0.82 1.87
C GLY A 240 -18.54 1.69 0.65
N ARG A 241 -17.60 1.90 -0.29
CA ARG A 241 -17.87 2.60 -1.56
C ARG A 241 -18.82 1.80 -2.44
N VAL A 242 -18.64 0.48 -2.52
CA VAL A 242 -19.52 -0.43 -3.28
C VAL A 242 -20.93 -0.44 -2.70
N GLN A 243 -21.07 -0.52 -1.37
CA GLN A 243 -22.38 -0.49 -0.72
C GLN A 243 -23.11 0.83 -0.97
N ARG A 244 -22.40 1.96 -0.87
CA ARG A 244 -22.98 3.28 -1.18
C ARG A 244 -23.45 3.37 -2.63
N SER A 245 -22.71 2.79 -3.58
CA SER A 245 -23.13 2.71 -4.98
C SER A 245 -24.36 1.80 -5.16
N ALA A 246 -24.40 0.63 -4.52
CA ALA A 246 -25.51 -0.32 -4.63
C ALA A 246 -26.81 0.19 -3.97
N LEU A 247 -26.72 1.10 -2.99
CA LEU A 247 -27.88 1.74 -2.38
C LEU A 247 -28.56 2.77 -3.30
N VAL A 248 -27.84 3.30 -4.29
CA VAL A 248 -28.40 4.23 -5.29
C VAL A 248 -29.22 3.46 -6.34
N GLU A 249 -28.79 2.25 -6.71
CA GLU A 249 -29.40 1.39 -7.73
C GLU A 249 -30.55 0.50 -7.20
N LYS A 250 -31.30 0.97 -6.19
CA LYS A 250 -32.36 0.16 -5.56
C LYS A 250 -33.52 -0.15 -6.52
N GLU A 251 -33.57 -1.39 -7.00
CA GLU A 251 -34.81 -2.00 -7.50
C GLU A 251 -35.56 -2.64 -6.32
N ASN A 252 -36.81 -2.23 -6.06
CA ASN A 252 -37.69 -2.77 -5.01
C ASN A 252 -37.23 -2.59 -3.54
N GLY A 253 -36.31 -1.67 -3.26
CA GLY A 253 -35.95 -1.27 -1.89
C GLY A 253 -34.90 -2.14 -1.19
N VAL A 254 -34.51 -3.28 -1.77
CA VAL A 254 -33.47 -4.17 -1.23
C VAL A 254 -32.17 -3.99 -2.02
N PRO A 255 -31.07 -3.51 -1.42
CA PRO A 255 -29.79 -3.41 -2.10
C PRO A 255 -29.26 -4.81 -2.43
N LYS A 256 -29.20 -5.15 -3.72
CA LYS A 256 -28.66 -6.43 -4.18
C LYS A 256 -27.16 -6.28 -4.46
N LEU A 257 -26.33 -6.72 -3.52
CA LEU A 257 -24.88 -6.75 -3.68
C LEU A 257 -24.46 -7.93 -4.56
N THR A 258 -24.12 -7.67 -5.81
CA THR A 258 -23.62 -8.66 -6.79
C THR A 258 -22.19 -8.34 -7.25
N VAL A 259 -21.52 -9.30 -7.91
CA VAL A 259 -20.16 -9.10 -8.42
C VAL A 259 -20.15 -8.00 -9.49
N GLU A 260 -21.20 -7.90 -10.29
CA GLU A 260 -21.37 -6.84 -11.30
C GLU A 260 -21.46 -5.46 -10.62
N SER A 261 -22.23 -5.34 -9.53
CA SER A 261 -22.33 -4.08 -8.78
C SER A 261 -20.99 -3.66 -8.17
N LEU A 262 -20.18 -4.63 -7.72
CA LEU A 262 -18.82 -4.40 -7.24
C LEU A 262 -17.92 -3.87 -8.35
N GLU A 263 -17.94 -4.51 -9.53
CA GLU A 263 -17.14 -4.09 -10.68
C GLU A 263 -17.56 -2.72 -11.19
N GLN A 264 -18.86 -2.45 -11.30
CA GLN A 264 -19.41 -1.17 -11.71
C GLN A 264 -19.00 -0.05 -10.74
N ALA A 265 -19.12 -0.27 -9.43
CA ALA A 265 -18.71 0.71 -8.42
C ALA A 265 -17.22 1.04 -8.51
N ILE A 266 -16.36 0.03 -8.68
CA ILE A 266 -14.91 0.23 -8.86
C ILE A 266 -14.60 0.96 -10.17
N ASN A 267 -15.30 0.63 -11.26
CA ASN A 267 -15.09 1.26 -12.56
C ASN A 267 -15.48 2.73 -12.58
N ASN A 268 -16.48 3.11 -11.77
CA ASN A 268 -16.93 4.49 -11.64
C ASN A 268 -16.15 5.30 -10.58
N ASP A 269 -15.31 4.65 -9.77
CA ASP A 269 -14.51 5.31 -8.73
C ASP A 269 -13.10 5.63 -9.23
N SER A 270 -12.81 6.91 -9.40
CA SER A 270 -11.53 7.41 -9.91
C SER A 270 -10.34 7.17 -8.97
N GLU A 271 -10.57 6.99 -7.68
CA GLU A 271 -9.52 6.69 -6.71
C GLU A 271 -9.18 5.19 -6.65
N LEU A 272 -10.14 4.32 -7.03
CA LEU A 272 -9.98 2.87 -6.99
C LEU A 272 -9.60 2.25 -8.33
N TRP A 273 -10.12 2.76 -9.44
CA TRP A 273 -10.00 2.09 -10.74
C TRP A 273 -8.55 1.74 -11.07
N GLY A 274 -7.64 2.72 -11.11
CA GLY A 274 -6.23 2.51 -11.44
C GLY A 274 -5.48 1.66 -10.42
N LEU A 275 -5.84 1.78 -9.14
CA LEU A 275 -5.24 1.01 -8.04
C LEU A 275 -5.57 -0.48 -8.10
N LEU A 276 -6.72 -0.86 -8.68
CA LEU A 276 -7.18 -2.24 -8.72
C LEU A 276 -7.01 -2.90 -10.09
N GLN A 277 -6.54 -2.17 -11.10
CA GLN A 277 -6.23 -2.75 -12.40
C GLN A 277 -5.03 -3.72 -12.35
N PRO A 278 -4.92 -4.66 -13.30
CA PRO A 278 -3.80 -5.58 -13.36
C PRO A 278 -2.51 -4.95 -13.94
N TYR A 279 -2.56 -3.76 -14.53
CA TYR A 279 -1.41 -3.19 -15.25
C TYR A 279 -0.45 -2.41 -14.33
N GLN A 280 0.86 -2.65 -14.52
CA GLN A 280 1.91 -2.09 -13.67
C GLN A 280 2.08 -0.57 -13.81
N HIS A 281 1.86 -0.02 -15.00
CA HIS A 281 2.01 1.43 -15.25
C HIS A 281 0.90 2.28 -14.61
N LEU A 282 -0.15 1.63 -14.09
CA LEU A 282 -1.24 2.30 -13.40
C LEU A 282 -0.86 2.54 -11.95
N ILE A 283 -0.59 3.81 -11.66
CA ILE A 283 -0.43 4.39 -10.33
C ILE A 283 -1.71 5.21 -10.06
N CYS A 284 -2.16 5.25 -8.80
CA CYS A 284 -3.36 6.01 -8.43
C CYS A 284 -3.26 7.48 -8.91
N GLY A 285 -4.40 8.08 -9.31
CA GLY A 285 -4.49 9.48 -9.74
C GLY A 285 -4.75 9.70 -11.23
N LYS A 286 -4.70 8.65 -12.07
CA LYS A 286 -5.24 8.66 -13.43
C LYS A 286 -6.67 8.14 -13.40
N ASN A 287 -7.62 9.02 -13.68
CA ASN A 287 -9.03 8.68 -13.83
C ASN A 287 -9.23 7.68 -14.99
N ALA A 288 -10.31 6.91 -14.94
CA ALA A 288 -10.77 6.05 -16.04
C ALA A 288 -11.05 6.84 -17.35
N SER A 289 -11.05 8.18 -17.29
CA SER A 289 -11.27 9.10 -18.40
C SER A 289 -9.99 9.70 -19.01
N GLY A 290 -8.79 9.31 -18.55
CA GLY A 290 -7.52 9.72 -19.15
C GLY A 290 -7.16 11.22 -19.03
N LYS A 291 -7.89 12.01 -18.26
CA LYS A 291 -7.57 13.43 -18.03
C LYS A 291 -6.56 13.57 -16.88
N ASN A 292 -5.32 13.92 -17.22
CA ASN A 292 -4.34 14.39 -16.24
C ASN A 292 -4.92 15.62 -15.52
N LEU A 293 -4.90 15.60 -14.18
CA LEU A 293 -5.09 16.80 -13.37
C LEU A 293 -4.01 17.80 -13.79
N LYS A 294 -4.44 18.92 -14.38
CA LYS A 294 -3.60 20.11 -14.57
C LYS A 294 -3.52 20.88 -13.26
#